data_AF-A0A410UHD0-F1
#
_entry.id   AF-A0A410UHD0-F1
#
_cell.length_a   1.000
_cell.length_b   1.000
_cell.length_c   1.000
_cell.angle_alpha   90.00
_cell.angle_beta   90.00
_cell.angle_gamma   90.00
#
_symmetry.space_group_name_H-M   'P 1'
#
loop_
_entity.id
_entity.type
_entity.pdbx_description
1 polymer ?
#
loop_
_entity_poly.entity_id
_entity_poly.type
_entity_poly.pdbx_seq_one_letter_code
_entity_poly.pdbx_strand_id
1 'polypeptide(L)' 'MRANPLAGDTQEGITQWWLGLDPSSTEQVAQALAWLEAEGLLEAVQQTDGLVHYRRTVQDAATEARLDQLIRDTTVP' A
#
# COMPACT_ATOMS: atom_id res chain seq x y z
N MET A 1 2.53 10.76 -0.93
CA MET A 1 2.42 10.11 0.39
C MET A 1 3.25 10.76 1.50
N ARG A 2 4.53 11.18 1.29
CA ARG A 2 5.39 11.75 2.37
C ARG A 2 4.89 13.04 3.06
N ALA A 3 3.89 13.73 2.48
CA ALA A 3 3.35 14.98 3.02
C ALA A 3 2.07 14.80 3.88
N ASN A 4 1.44 13.62 3.87
CA ASN A 4 0.26 13.34 4.68
C ASN A 4 0.31 11.89 5.19
N PRO A 5 0.73 11.68 6.45
CA PRO A 5 0.85 10.34 7.04
C PRO A 5 -0.50 9.62 7.20
N LEU A 6 -1.62 10.35 7.10
CA LEU A 6 -2.97 9.79 7.16
C LEU A 6 -3.55 9.47 5.79
N ALA A 7 -2.78 9.68 4.70
CA ALA A 7 -3.23 9.31 3.37
C ALA A 7 -3.37 7.78 3.27
N GLY A 8 -4.61 7.33 3.12
CA GLY A 8 -4.99 5.94 2.92
C GLY A 8 -6.21 5.87 2.00
N ASP A 9 -6.30 4.79 1.23
CA ASP A 9 -7.39 4.60 0.27
C ASP A 9 -7.76 3.11 0.21
N THR A 10 -8.91 2.84 -0.38
CA THR A 10 -9.41 1.50 -0.67
C THR A 10 -8.51 0.78 -1.67
N GLN A 11 -8.61 -0.55 -1.74
CA GLN A 11 -7.90 -1.32 -2.75
C GLN A 11 -8.25 -0.86 -4.18
N GLU A 12 -9.52 -0.58 -4.43
CA GLU A 12 -10.02 -0.06 -5.70
C GLU A 12 -9.43 1.32 -6.00
N GLY A 13 -9.42 2.22 -5.01
CA GLY A 13 -8.87 3.56 -5.14
C GLY A 13 -7.37 3.56 -5.39
N ILE A 14 -6.62 2.69 -4.69
CA ILE A 14 -5.19 2.47 -4.93
C ILE A 14 -4.96 1.98 -6.36
N THR A 15 -5.74 1.00 -6.81
CA THR A 15 -5.61 0.42 -8.15
C THR A 15 -5.85 1.47 -9.24
N GLN A 16 -6.94 2.23 -9.13
CA GLN A 16 -7.40 3.12 -10.20
C GLN A 16 -6.75 4.51 -10.14
N TRP A 17 -6.68 5.13 -8.96
CA TRP A 17 -6.28 6.53 -8.82
C TRP A 17 -4.81 6.71 -8.52
N TRP A 18 -4.20 5.78 -7.80
CA TRP A 18 -2.79 5.92 -7.41
C TRP A 18 -1.86 5.22 -8.39
N LEU A 19 -2.21 3.99 -8.80
CA LEU A 19 -1.40 3.19 -9.72
C LEU A 19 -1.84 3.35 -11.19
N GLY A 20 -3.06 3.82 -11.44
CA GLY A 20 -3.57 3.99 -12.80
C GLY A 20 -3.72 2.66 -13.56
N LEU A 21 -3.91 1.56 -12.84
CA LEU A 21 -4.01 0.21 -13.41
C LEU A 21 -5.44 -0.10 -13.82
N ASP A 22 -5.57 -1.03 -14.77
CA ASP A 22 -6.87 -1.56 -15.16
C ASP A 22 -7.52 -2.29 -13.96
N PRO A 23 -8.86 -2.19 -13.76
CA PRO A 23 -9.56 -2.89 -12.69
C PRO A 23 -9.35 -4.41 -12.66
N SER A 24 -8.97 -5.05 -13.78
CA SER A 24 -8.56 -6.46 -13.79
C SER A 24 -7.30 -6.74 -12.96
N SER A 25 -6.48 -5.74 -12.68
CA SER A 25 -5.27 -5.85 -11.83
C SER A 25 -5.59 -5.86 -10.33
N THR A 26 -6.86 -5.71 -9.96
CA THR A 26 -7.32 -5.59 -8.57
C THR A 26 -6.84 -6.76 -7.69
N GLU A 27 -6.85 -8.00 -8.20
CA GLU A 27 -6.37 -9.16 -7.43
C GLU A 27 -4.85 -9.11 -7.17
N GLN A 28 -4.08 -8.68 -8.17
CA GLN A 28 -2.63 -8.52 -8.04
C GLN A 28 -2.29 -7.42 -7.03
N VAL A 29 -3.05 -6.32 -7.05
CA VAL A 29 -2.93 -5.25 -6.05
C VAL A 29 -3.32 -5.75 -4.66
N ALA A 30 -4.37 -6.55 -4.52
CA ALA A 30 -4.74 -7.18 -3.23
C ALA A 30 -3.59 -8.03 -2.68
N GLN A 31 -2.97 -8.86 -3.52
CA GLN A 31 -1.85 -9.71 -3.12
C GLN A 31 -0.65 -8.88 -2.66
N ALA A 32 -0.34 -7.79 -3.36
CA ALA A 32 0.73 -6.87 -2.98
C ALA A 32 0.42 -6.12 -1.68
N LEU A 33 -0.81 -5.65 -1.49
CA LEU A 33 -1.24 -4.98 -0.25
C LEU A 33 -1.16 -5.92 0.95
N ALA A 34 -1.62 -7.17 0.82
CA ALA A 34 -1.54 -8.18 1.86
C ALA A 34 -0.07 -8.51 2.23
N TRP A 35 0.82 -8.56 1.24
CA TRP A 35 2.25 -8.76 1.49
C TRP A 35 2.88 -7.57 2.24
N LEU A 36 2.56 -6.34 1.83
CA LEU A 36 3.04 -5.13 2.50
C LEU A 36 2.49 -4.97 3.92
N GLU A 37 1.24 -5.39 4.16
CA GLU A 37 0.65 -5.47 5.49
C GLU A 37 1.36 -6.52 6.36
N ALA A 38 1.64 -7.71 5.81
CA ALA A 38 2.37 -8.76 6.53
C ALA A 38 3.80 -8.35 6.92
N GLU A 39 4.45 -7.53 6.09
CA GLU A 39 5.76 -6.92 6.40
C GLU A 39 5.66 -5.73 7.39
N GLY A 40 4.44 -5.37 7.82
CA GLY A 40 4.18 -4.28 8.77
C GLY A 40 4.33 -2.88 8.19
N LEU A 41 4.38 -2.74 6.86
CA LEU A 41 4.59 -1.48 6.15
C LEU A 41 3.29 -0.73 5.87
N LEU A 42 2.19 -1.47 5.81
CA LEU A 42 0.83 -0.97 5.72
C LEU A 42 0.01 -1.48 6.89
N GLU A 43 -1.05 -0.73 7.21
CA GLU A 43 -2.14 -1.18 8.05
C GLU A 43 -3.46 -1.07 7.28
N ALA A 44 -4.29 -2.11 7.41
CA ALA A 44 -5.66 -2.10 6.96
C ALA A 44 -6.55 -1.53 8.09
N VAL A 45 -7.18 -0.39 7.84
CA VAL A 45 -8.05 0.29 8.81
C VAL A 45 -9.46 0.33 8.27
N GLN A 46 -10.41 -0.23 9.02
CA GLN A 46 -11.82 -0.06 8.69
C GLN A 46 -12.27 1.36 9.03
N GLN A 47 -12.76 2.08 8.03
CA GLN A 47 -13.29 3.43 8.21
C GLN A 47 -14.80 3.42 8.52
N THR A 48 -15.33 4.57 8.88
CA THR A 48 -16.73 4.75 9.29
C THR A 48 -17.75 4.52 8.18
N ASP A 49 -17.31 4.49 6.93
CA ASP A 49 -18.11 4.11 5.76
C ASP A 49 -18.22 2.57 5.58
N GLY A 50 -17.52 1.80 6.41
CA GLY A 50 -17.49 0.35 6.38
C GLY A 50 -16.42 -0.23 5.45
N LEU A 51 -15.70 0.61 4.71
CA LEU A 51 -14.65 0.20 3.77
C LEU A 51 -13.31 0.06 4.48
N VAL A 52 -12.46 -0.80 3.92
CA VAL A 52 -11.08 -0.99 4.39
C VAL A 52 -10.18 -0.06 3.60
N HIS A 53 -9.46 0.79 4.32
CA HIS A 53 -8.45 1.68 3.77
C HIS A 53 -7.06 1.19 4.16
N TYR A 54 -6.18 1.08 3.17
CA TYR A 54 -4.78 0.77 3.39
C TYR A 54 -4.00 2.06 3.52
N ARG A 55 -3.27 2.22 4.62
CA ARG A 55 -2.38 3.36 4.85
C ARG A 55 -1.05 2.88 5.40
N ARG A 56 -0.05 3.76 5.37
CA ARG A 56 1.28 3.46 5.91
C ARG A 56 1.26 3.52 7.43
N THR A 57 1.89 2.54 8.08
CA THR A 57 1.98 2.42 9.54
C THR A 57 2.85 3.52 10.17
N VAL A 58 4.03 3.79 9.61
CA VAL A 58 4.96 4.84 10.09
C VAL A 58 5.77 5.42 8.93
N GLN A 59 6.03 6.74 8.94
CA GLN A 59 6.96 7.41 8.03
C GLN A 59 8.29 7.70 8.74
N ASP A 60 8.97 6.66 9.20
CA ASP A 60 10.33 6.79 9.72
C ASP A 60 11.37 6.33 8.70
N ALA A 61 12.62 6.74 8.91
CA ALA A 61 13.72 6.45 7.99
C ALA A 61 13.98 4.94 7.83
N ALA A 62 13.67 4.13 8.84
CA ALA A 62 13.85 2.68 8.80
C ALA A 62 12.81 2.00 7.90
N THR A 63 11.54 2.43 7.98
CA THR A 63 10.44 1.96 7.15
C THR A 63 10.65 2.37 5.68
N GLU A 64 11.13 3.59 5.42
CA GLU A 64 11.52 4.03 4.08
C GLU A 64 12.68 3.18 3.52
N ALA A 65 13.72 2.94 4.31
CA ALA A 65 14.84 2.10 3.88
C ALA A 65 14.42 0.65 3.60
N ARG A 66 13.47 0.10 4.37
CA ARG A 66 12.90 -1.22 4.15
C ARG A 66 12.08 -1.28 2.85
N LEU A 67 11.26 -0.27 2.60
CA LEU A 67 10.53 -0.13 1.32
C LEU A 67 11.49 -0.04 0.13
N ASP A 68 12.53 0.79 0.22
CA ASP A 68 13.55 0.91 -0.83
C ASP A 68 14.27 -0.42 -1.08
N GLN A 69 14.53 -1.20 -0.02
CA GLN A 69 15.11 -2.53 -0.15
C GLN A 69 14.16 -3.50 -0.84
N LEU A 70 12.89 -3.53 -0.45
CA LEU A 70 11.89 -4.39 -1.09
C LEU A 70 11.70 -4.04 -2.57
N ILE A 71 11.69 -2.75 -2.93
CA ILE A 71 11.60 -2.34 -4.34
C ILE A 71 12.78 -2.90 -5.14
N ARG A 72 14.00 -2.85 -4.58
CA ARG A 72 15.20 -3.43 -5.21
C ARG A 72 15.16 -4.96 -5.29
N ASP A 73 14.61 -5.63 -4.28
CA ASP A 73 14.55 -7.09 -4.22
C ASP A 73 13.40 -7.66 -5.09
N THR A 74 12.34 -6.88 -5.31
CA THR A 74 11.19 -7.26 -6.16
C THR A 74 11.46 -6.98 -7.65
N THR A 75 12.49 -6.21 -7.98
CA THR A 75 13.07 -6.20 -9.35
C THR A 75 13.85 -7.49 -9.60
N VAL A 76 13.11 -8.57 -9.89
CA VAL A 76 13.61 -9.74 -10.62
C VAL A 76 13.53 -9.37 -12.13
N PRO A 77 14.57 -9.64 -12.94
CA PRO A 77 14.81 -9.07 -14.28
C PRO A 77 13.68 -9.24 -15.31
#